data_AF-A0A432FWJ2-F1
#
_entry.id   AF-A0A432FWJ2-F1
#
_cell.length_a   1.000
_cell.length_b   1.000
_cell.length_c   1.000
_cell.angle_alpha   90.00
_cell.angle_beta   90.00
_cell.angle_gamma   90.00
#
_symmetry.space_group_name_H-M   'P 1'
#
loop_
_entity.id
_entity.type
_entity.pdbx_description
1 polymer ?
#
loop_
_entity_poly.entity_id
_entity_poly.type
_entity_poly.pdbx_seq_one_letter_code
_entity_poly.pdbx_strand_id
1 'polypeptide(L)' 'MVHAVDHVEQAMELLTGLPAGVADSQGRYPSGSVNGHVQARLAQWVALRQQYAAQGKFDE' A
#
# COMPACT_ATOMS: atom_id res chain seq x y z
N MET A 1 9.60 12.66 24.14
CA MET A 1 10.80 12.14 23.44
C MET A 1 10.76 12.62 22.02
N VAL A 2 11.92 12.92 21.44
CA VAL A 2 12.07 13.27 20.02
C VAL A 2 12.98 12.19 19.41
N HIS A 3 12.59 11.63 18.27
CA HIS A 3 13.34 10.59 17.56
C HIS A 3 13.87 11.17 16.25
N ALA A 4 15.18 11.13 16.05
CA ALA A 4 15.77 11.44 14.76
C ALA A 4 15.71 10.20 13.86
N VAL A 5 15.37 10.42 12.59
CA VAL A 5 15.34 9.40 11.54
C VAL A 5 15.99 9.97 10.28
N ASP A 6 16.61 9.09 9.50
CA ASP A 6 17.25 9.44 8.24
C ASP A 6 16.29 9.28 7.05
N HIS A 7 15.34 8.34 7.16
CA HIS A 7 14.40 7.98 6.11
C HIS A 7 12.97 7.82 6.62
N VAL A 8 12.01 8.05 5.73
CA VAL A 8 10.58 8.00 6.07
C VAL A 8 10.15 6.60 6.52
N GLU A 9 10.78 5.55 6.01
CA GLU A 9 10.54 4.16 6.40
C GLU A 9 10.76 3.96 7.89
N GLN A 10 11.81 4.55 8.46
CA GLN A 10 12.09 4.46 9.89
C GLN A 10 11.00 5.16 10.71
N ALA A 11 10.51 6.32 10.24
CA ALA A 11 9.38 7.00 10.89
C ALA A 11 8.11 6.15 10.81
N MET A 12 7.83 5.51 9.67
CA MET A 12 6.67 4.63 9.52
C MET A 12 6.74 3.47 10.52
N GLU A 13 7.91 2.86 10.69
CA GLU A 13 8.10 1.76 11.65
C GLU A 13 7.88 2.23 13.09
N LEU A 14 8.44 3.38 13.46
CA LEU A 14 8.27 3.95 14.80
C LEU A 14 6.82 4.32 15.11
N LEU A 15 6.10 4.89 14.14
CA LEU A 15 4.73 5.38 14.34
C LEU A 15 3.69 4.26 14.30
N THR A 16 3.91 3.23 13.48
CA THR A 16 2.92 2.16 13.25
C THR A 16 3.22 0.89 14.03
N GLY A 17 4.46 0.67 14.45
CA GLY A 17 4.92 -0.60 15.02
C GLY A 17 4.98 -1.75 14.01
N LEU A 18 4.80 -1.47 12.71
CA LEU A 18 4.88 -2.42 11.62
C LEU A 18 6.14 -2.16 10.79
N PRO A 19 6.78 -3.21 10.22
CA PRO A 19 7.90 -2.99 9.30
C PRO A 19 7.42 -2.18 8.09
N ALA A 20 8.27 -1.28 7.56
CA ALA A 20 7.92 -0.53 6.35
C ALA A 20 7.75 -1.47 5.15
N GLY A 21 8.64 -2.45 5.04
CA GLY A 21 8.64 -3.51 4.02
C GLY A 21 9.30 -3.07 2.71
N VAL A 22 10.13 -3.97 2.15
CA VAL A 22 10.85 -3.77 0.90
C VAL A 22 10.25 -4.68 -0.18
N ALA A 23 10.12 -4.15 -1.40
CA ALA A 23 9.64 -4.92 -2.54
C ALA A 23 10.63 -6.02 -2.93
N ASP A 24 10.11 -7.20 -3.28
CA ASP A 24 10.89 -8.26 -3.93
C ASP A 24 11.22 -7.91 -5.39
N SER A 25 11.92 -8.81 -6.09
CA SER A 25 12.28 -8.64 -7.51
C SER A 25 11.08 -8.54 -8.45
N GLN A 26 9.88 -8.88 -7.98
CA GLN A 26 8.62 -8.79 -8.72
C GLN A 26 7.79 -7.58 -8.28
N GLY A 27 8.33 -6.69 -7.42
CA GLY A 27 7.63 -5.52 -6.93
C GLY A 27 6.59 -5.82 -5.84
N ARG A 28 6.62 -7.00 -5.21
CA ARG A 28 5.65 -7.40 -4.17
C ARG A 28 6.19 -7.05 -2.79
N TYR A 29 5.35 -6.42 -1.97
CA TYR A 29 5.69 -6.08 -0.59
C TYR A 29 5.18 -7.16 0.39
N PRO A 30 5.86 -7.40 1.53
CA PRO A 30 5.37 -8.32 2.56
C PRO A 30 4.00 -7.91 3.09
N SER A 31 3.05 -8.85 3.18
CA SER A 31 1.65 -8.54 3.53
C SER A 31 1.44 -7.92 4.92
N GLY A 32 2.36 -8.15 5.87
CA GLY A 32 2.34 -7.57 7.21
C GLY A 32 3.15 -6.28 7.36
N SER A 33 3.57 -5.67 6.24
CA SER A 33 4.31 -4.41 6.23
C SER A 33 3.40 -3.24 5.84
N VAL A 34 3.80 -2.02 6.21
CA VAL A 34 3.09 -0.79 5.82
C VAL A 34 2.91 -0.73 4.30
N ASN A 35 3.99 -0.93 3.54
CA ASN A 35 3.93 -0.90 2.08
C ASN A 35 3.12 -2.08 1.50
N GLY A 36 3.07 -3.23 2.18
CA GLY A 36 2.18 -4.34 1.83
C GLY A 36 0.70 -3.99 1.96
N HIS A 37 0.33 -3.33 3.07
CA HIS A 37 -1.03 -2.84 3.27
C HIS A 37 -1.41 -1.77 2.23
N VAL A 38 -0.48 -0.85 1.92
CA VAL A 38 -0.68 0.15 0.86
C VAL A 38 -0.89 -0.52 -0.50
N GLN A 39 -0.03 -1.48 -0.89
CA GLN A 39 -0.15 -2.21 -2.15
C GLN A 39 -1.51 -2.94 -2.25
N ALA A 40 -1.93 -3.61 -1.18
CA ALA A 40 -3.22 -4.28 -1.13
C ALA A 40 -4.39 -3.29 -1.31
N ARG A 41 -4.33 -2.12 -0.67
CA ARG A 41 -5.37 -1.10 -0.76
C ARG A 41 -5.46 -0.48 -2.16
N LEU A 42 -4.32 -0.21 -2.78
CA LEU A 42 -4.25 0.29 -4.17
C LEU A 42 -4.86 -0.72 -5.15
N ALA A 43 -4.55 -2.01 -4.99
CA ALA A 43 -5.14 -3.07 -5.82
C ALA A 43 -6.67 -3.13 -5.69
N GLN A 44 -7.21 -2.97 -4.48
CA GLN A 44 -8.66 -2.89 -4.25
C GLN A 44 -9.29 -1.70 -4.98
N TRP A 45 -8.67 -0.52 -4.93
CA TRP A 45 -9.19 0.66 -5.62
C TRP A 45 -9.15 0.53 -7.13
N VAL A 46 -8.09 -0.09 -7.68
CA VAL A 46 -8.00 -0.39 -9.11
C VAL A 46 -9.13 -1.34 -9.53
N ALA A 47 -9.38 -2.40 -8.76
CA ALA A 47 -10.47 -3.33 -9.04
C ALA A 47 -11.84 -2.63 -9.00
N LEU A 48 -12.09 -1.80 -7.99
CA LEU A 48 -13.33 -1.03 -7.87
C LEU A 48 -13.54 -0.07 -9.05
N ARG A 49 -12.48 0.64 -9.46
CA ARG A 49 -12.52 1.53 -10.64
C ARG A 49 -12.87 0.77 -11.91
N GLN A 50 -12.31 -0.43 -12.10
CA GLN A 50 -12.60 -1.27 -13.27
C GLN A 50 -14.06 -1.76 -13.27
N GLN A 51 -14.60 -2.13 -12.11
CA GLN A 51 -16.01 -2.54 -11.97
C GLN A 51 -16.96 -1.41 -12.36
N TYR A 52 -16.74 -0.19 -11.86
CA TYR A 52 -17.59 0.95 -12.23
C TYR A 52 -17.48 1.32 -13.71
N ALA A 53 -16.27 1.26 -14.28
CA ALA A 53 -16.07 1.50 -15.71
C ALA A 53 -16.74 0.43 -16.59
N ALA A 54 -16.87 -0.80 -16.10
CA ALA A 54 -17.61 -1.86 -16.78
C ALA A 54 -19.12 -1.62 -16.69
N GLN A 55 -19.65 -1.29 -15.50
CA GLN A 55 -21.08 -1.04 -15.29
C GLN A 55 -21.61 0.13 -16.15
N GLY A 56 -20.87 1.24 -16.22
CA GLY A 56 -21.27 2.39 -17.05
C GLY A 56 -21.29 2.10 -18.57
N LYS A 57 -20.70 1.00 -19.04
CA LYS A 57 -20.81 0.55 -20.44
C LYS A 57 -22.01 -0.36 -20.71
N PHE A 58 -22.65 -0.91 -19.67
CA PHE A 58 -23.85 -1.73 -19.80
C PHE A 58 -25.14 -0.89 -19.70
N ASP A 59 -25.04 0.34 -19.18
CA ASP A 59 -26.15 1.28 -19.02
C ASP A 59 -26.36 2.21 -20.25
N GLU A 60 -25.53 2.09 -21.30
CA GLU A 60 -25.59 2.83 -22.58
C GLU A 60 -26.05 1.90 -23.72
#